data_AF-A0A7W6JSZ8-F1
#
_entry.id   AF-A0A7W6JSZ8-F1
#
_cell.length_a   1.000
_cell.length_b   1.000
_cell.length_c   1.000
_cell.angle_alpha   90.00
_cell.angle_beta   90.00
_cell.angle_gamma   90.00
#
_symmetry.space_group_name_H-M   'P 1'
#
loop_
_entity.id
_entity.type
_entity.pdbx_description
1 polymer ?
#
loop_
_entity_poly.entity_id
_entity_poly.type
_entity_poly.pdbx_seq_one_letter_code
_entity_poly.pdbx_strand_id
1 'polypeptide(L)'
;MLRLAGFGLFALFLALFGIHAAPPPPQQASFDCAKASHPLEKTICVSPKLRALDGEVAALYKEKLALLFDKQGFKGQQRDWQQVLRTRCAKKCDPAAVEQDYTVQRNSLRGFNAELWEASYKTADVEQLAITHIDARQFDFTLNRDLDGETLCKLPASDGEAGAIARFTTPDKASWSAGTCRIDFALERDKTGHVTEIGAVASAGCKRYCKANHVLSDNFTPANNWVASNQ
;
A
#
# COMPACT_ATOMS: atom_id res chain seq x y z
N MET A 1 -6.28 -87.72 0.24
CA MET A 1 -5.03 -87.45 0.98
C MET A 1 -5.05 -86.00 1.44
N LEU A 2 -4.96 -85.84 2.75
CA LEU A 2 -4.98 -84.60 3.53
C LEU A 2 -3.64 -83.85 3.40
N ARG A 3 -3.62 -82.51 3.30
CA ARG A 3 -2.75 -81.58 4.07
C ARG A 3 -3.28 -80.14 4.01
N LEU A 4 -3.66 -79.60 5.18
CA LEU A 4 -3.78 -78.18 5.48
C LEU A 4 -2.38 -77.56 5.71
N ALA A 5 -2.27 -76.25 5.46
CA ALA A 5 -1.78 -75.22 6.39
C ALA A 5 -0.86 -74.18 5.73
N GLY A 6 -1.19 -72.90 5.93
CA GLY A 6 -0.38 -71.76 5.51
C GLY A 6 -1.09 -70.43 5.78
N PHE A 7 -1.38 -70.14 7.05
CA PHE A 7 -1.86 -68.83 7.51
C PHE A 7 -0.83 -67.75 7.17
N GLY A 8 -1.20 -66.78 6.33
CA GLY A 8 -0.48 -65.54 6.11
C GLY A 8 -1.35 -64.36 6.55
N LEU A 9 -1.27 -64.01 7.84
CA LEU A 9 -1.73 -62.70 8.34
C LEU A 9 -0.90 -61.62 7.62
N PHE A 10 -1.52 -60.83 6.73
CA PHE A 10 -0.94 -59.55 6.32
C PHE A 10 -1.73 -58.43 7.00
N ALA A 11 -1.12 -57.88 8.03
CA ALA A 11 -1.68 -56.87 8.91
C ALA A 11 -1.99 -55.58 8.15
N LEU A 12 -3.23 -55.11 8.31
CA LEU A 12 -3.74 -53.82 7.88
C LEU A 12 -3.09 -52.70 8.72
N PHE A 13 -1.94 -52.17 8.30
CA PHE A 13 -1.37 -50.95 8.90
C PHE A 13 -2.03 -49.71 8.28
N LEU A 14 -3.14 -49.28 8.87
CA LEU A 14 -3.68 -47.92 8.70
C LEU A 14 -2.70 -46.92 9.30
N ALA A 15 -1.77 -46.42 8.48
CA ALA A 15 -0.95 -45.27 8.83
C ALA A 15 -1.83 -44.01 8.77
N LEU A 16 -2.43 -43.64 9.90
CA LEU A 16 -2.93 -42.29 10.13
C LEU A 16 -1.72 -41.33 10.09
N PHE A 17 -1.41 -40.80 8.91
CA PHE A 17 -0.63 -39.58 8.80
C PHE A 17 -1.51 -38.43 9.29
N GLY A 18 -1.42 -38.16 10.60
CA GLY A 18 -2.01 -36.97 11.20
C GLY A 18 -1.49 -35.73 10.47
N ILE A 19 -2.42 -35.00 9.84
CA ILE A 19 -2.19 -33.68 9.27
C ILE A 19 -1.73 -32.79 10.44
N HIS A 20 -0.42 -32.67 10.62
CA HIS A 20 0.16 -31.70 11.54
C HIS A 20 -0.04 -30.33 10.88
N ALA A 21 -1.12 -29.65 11.26
CA ALA A 21 -1.22 -28.22 11.05
C ALA A 21 0.01 -27.58 11.72
N ALA A 22 0.93 -27.06 10.92
CA ALA A 22 2.02 -26.26 11.46
C ALA A 22 1.42 -25.14 12.31
N PRO A 23 1.87 -24.94 13.57
CA PRO A 23 1.42 -23.81 14.34
C PRO A 23 1.70 -22.54 13.52
N PRO A 24 0.76 -21.58 13.45
CA PRO A 24 1.05 -20.32 12.79
C PRO A 24 2.34 -19.75 13.40
N PRO A 25 3.23 -19.17 12.57
CA PRO A 25 4.48 -18.62 13.08
C PRO A 25 4.16 -17.71 14.27
N PRO A 26 4.95 -17.79 15.36
CA PRO A 26 4.71 -16.97 16.53
C PRO A 26 4.57 -15.53 16.06
N GLN A 27 3.43 -14.90 16.37
CA GLN A 27 3.16 -13.51 16.06
C GLN A 27 4.14 -12.64 16.88
N GLN A 28 5.34 -12.48 16.32
CA GLN A 28 6.42 -11.74 16.91
C GLN A 28 6.20 -10.25 16.64
N ALA A 29 6.55 -9.44 17.63
CA ALA A 29 6.73 -8.01 17.40
C ALA A 29 7.78 -7.80 16.30
N SER A 30 7.74 -6.64 15.67
CA SER A 30 8.69 -6.21 14.65
C SER A 30 10.12 -5.99 15.16
N PHE A 31 10.34 -6.16 16.47
CA PHE A 31 11.60 -6.00 17.17
C PHE A 31 11.80 -7.09 18.25
N ASP A 32 13.04 -7.21 18.73
CA ASP A 32 13.42 -8.14 19.79
C ASP A 32 12.94 -7.62 21.16
N CYS A 33 11.96 -8.30 21.74
CA CYS A 33 11.42 -7.95 23.05
C CYS A 33 12.44 -8.01 24.20
N ALA A 34 13.53 -8.79 24.06
CA ALA A 34 14.61 -8.80 25.04
C ALA A 34 15.40 -7.47 25.06
N LYS A 35 15.31 -6.68 23.98
CA LYS A 35 15.96 -5.37 23.82
C LYS A 35 15.04 -4.19 24.05
N ALA A 36 13.78 -4.43 24.44
CA ALA A 36 12.79 -3.39 24.68
C ALA A 36 13.25 -2.42 25.78
N SER A 37 13.42 -1.16 25.43
CA SER A 37 13.91 -0.12 26.35
C SER A 37 12.88 0.98 26.58
N HIS A 38 12.08 1.31 25.56
CA HIS A 38 11.06 2.35 25.63
C HIS A 38 9.75 1.84 26.28
N PRO A 39 8.98 2.67 27.02
CA PRO A 39 7.69 2.26 27.59
C PRO A 39 6.73 1.63 26.58
N LEU A 40 6.65 2.20 25.37
CA LEU A 40 5.87 1.64 24.25
C LEU A 40 6.30 0.20 23.92
N GLU A 41 7.60 -0.05 23.76
CA GLU A 41 8.15 -1.36 23.41
C GLU A 41 7.84 -2.38 24.50
N LYS A 42 7.99 -1.98 25.77
CA LYS A 42 7.64 -2.83 26.92
C LYS A 42 6.14 -3.18 26.93
N THR A 43 5.27 -2.19 26.70
CA THR A 43 3.82 -2.37 26.59
C THR A 43 3.46 -3.35 25.47
N ILE A 44 4.10 -3.23 24.31
CA ILE A 44 3.93 -4.19 23.21
C ILE A 44 4.35 -5.59 23.65
N CYS A 45 5.53 -5.74 24.26
CA CYS A 45 6.12 -7.04 24.58
C CYS A 45 5.38 -7.87 25.62
N VAL A 46 4.70 -7.22 26.58
CA VAL A 46 3.91 -7.92 27.62
C VAL A 46 2.54 -8.38 27.12
N SER A 47 2.05 -7.85 26.00
CA SER A 47 0.74 -8.19 25.44
C SER A 47 0.89 -9.03 24.16
N PRO A 48 0.50 -10.32 24.16
CA PRO A 48 0.53 -11.14 22.94
C PRO A 48 -0.22 -10.51 21.77
N LYS A 49 -1.34 -9.84 22.05
CA LYS A 49 -2.15 -9.15 21.04
C LYS A 49 -1.44 -7.94 20.46
N LEU A 50 -0.75 -7.14 21.27
CA LEU A 50 0.02 -5.99 20.76
C LEU A 50 1.26 -6.45 19.97
N ARG A 51 1.94 -7.52 20.39
CA ARG A 51 3.04 -8.10 19.58
C ARG A 51 2.56 -8.52 18.19
N ALA A 52 1.38 -9.15 18.12
CA ALA A 52 0.78 -9.54 16.86
C ALA A 52 0.43 -8.35 15.97
N LEU A 53 -0.21 -7.33 16.54
CA LEU A 53 -0.55 -6.10 15.81
C LEU A 53 0.70 -5.38 15.30
N ASP A 54 1.75 -5.31 16.12
CA ASP A 54 3.01 -4.67 15.72
C ASP A 54 3.71 -5.41 14.59
N GLY A 55 3.80 -6.75 14.67
CA GLY A 55 4.31 -7.58 13.59
C GLY A 55 3.48 -7.43 12.31
N GLU A 56 2.16 -7.37 12.42
CA GLU A 56 1.26 -7.19 11.28
C GLU A 56 1.42 -5.83 10.61
N VAL A 57 1.43 -4.74 11.38
CA VAL A 57 1.68 -3.38 10.85
C VAL A 57 3.02 -3.32 10.13
N ALA A 58 4.07 -3.93 10.69
CA ALA A 58 5.37 -3.98 10.04
C ALA A 58 5.39 -4.81 8.74
N ALA A 59 4.63 -5.91 8.67
CA ALA A 59 4.50 -6.71 7.46
C ALA A 59 3.76 -5.95 6.36
N LEU A 60 2.59 -5.37 6.68
CA LEU A 60 1.81 -4.55 5.75
C LEU A 60 2.63 -3.34 5.25
N TYR A 61 3.33 -2.67 6.15
CA TYR A 61 4.21 -1.56 5.79
C TYR A 61 5.28 -1.98 4.78
N LYS A 62 5.94 -3.13 4.97
CA LYS A 62 6.96 -3.65 4.04
C LYS A 62 6.36 -4.00 2.68
N GLU A 63 5.17 -4.63 2.67
CA GLU A 63 4.45 -4.97 1.44
C GLU A 63 4.14 -3.72 0.63
N LYS A 64 3.52 -2.70 1.24
CA LYS A 64 3.20 -1.44 0.56
C LYS A 64 4.46 -0.73 0.08
N LEU A 65 5.47 -0.59 0.94
CA LEU A 65 6.74 0.08 0.61
C LEU A 65 7.47 -0.55 -0.59
N ALA A 66 7.29 -1.86 -0.83
CA ALA A 66 7.91 -2.54 -1.96
C ALA A 66 7.35 -2.05 -3.32
N LEU A 67 6.09 -1.65 -3.35
CA LEU A 67 5.35 -1.28 -4.56
C LEU A 67 5.50 0.21 -4.90
N LEU A 68 5.47 1.08 -3.90
CA LEU A 68 5.37 2.54 -4.09
C LEU A 68 6.52 3.16 -4.90
N PHE A 69 6.18 4.18 -5.67
CA PHE A 69 7.11 5.08 -6.31
C PHE A 69 7.71 6.07 -5.30
N ASP A 70 6.89 6.74 -4.48
CA ASP A 70 7.30 7.57 -3.35
C ASP A 70 7.49 6.73 -2.06
N LYS A 71 8.65 6.11 -1.99
CA LYS A 71 9.08 5.38 -0.79
C LYS A 71 9.45 6.31 0.36
N GLN A 72 9.83 7.55 0.08
CA GLN A 72 10.39 8.45 1.10
C GLN A 72 9.30 9.15 1.89
N GLY A 73 8.25 9.66 1.23
CA GLY A 73 7.08 10.18 1.91
C GLY A 73 6.38 9.09 2.72
N PHE A 74 6.25 7.88 2.18
CA PHE A 74 5.67 6.76 2.94
C PHE A 74 6.50 6.37 4.18
N LYS A 75 7.84 6.33 4.06
CA LYS A 75 8.75 6.17 5.21
C LYS A 75 8.61 7.31 6.21
N GLY A 76 8.51 8.55 5.75
CA GLY A 76 8.33 9.74 6.59
C GLY A 76 7.13 9.61 7.51
N GLN A 77 5.98 9.33 6.93
CA GLN A 77 4.74 9.31 7.71
C GLN A 77 4.65 8.12 8.66
N GLN A 78 5.18 6.95 8.27
CA GLN A 78 5.28 5.83 9.20
C GLN A 78 6.17 6.18 10.40
N ARG A 79 7.29 6.91 10.19
CA ARG A 79 8.13 7.41 11.29
C ARG A 79 7.40 8.44 12.14
N ASP A 80 6.66 9.36 11.53
CA ASP A 80 5.92 10.40 12.25
C ASP A 80 4.84 9.78 13.14
N TRP A 81 4.05 8.83 12.62
CA TRP A 81 3.10 8.06 13.41
C TRP A 81 3.76 7.35 14.60
N GLN A 82 4.89 6.67 14.37
CA GLN A 82 5.66 6.03 15.44
C GLN A 82 6.16 7.05 16.47
N GLN A 83 6.62 8.22 16.03
CA GLN A 83 7.13 9.27 16.90
C GLN A 83 6.03 9.86 17.78
N VAL A 84 4.83 10.10 17.23
CA VAL A 84 3.65 10.53 17.99
C VAL A 84 3.32 9.51 19.08
N LEU A 85 3.23 8.23 18.72
CA LEU A 85 2.94 7.13 19.64
C LEU A 85 4.00 7.01 20.75
N ARG A 86 5.29 7.08 20.40
CA ARG A 86 6.41 7.06 21.36
C ARG A 86 6.34 8.25 22.31
N THR A 87 6.10 9.46 21.80
CA THR A 87 6.01 10.69 22.60
C THR A 87 4.87 10.61 23.61
N ARG A 88 3.69 10.10 23.22
CA ARG A 88 2.57 9.88 24.14
C ARG A 88 2.91 8.84 25.22
N CYS A 89 3.47 7.71 24.82
CA CYS A 89 3.84 6.63 25.73
C CYS A 89 4.99 6.97 26.68
N ALA A 90 5.80 7.98 26.39
CA ALA A 90 6.86 8.44 27.31
C ALA A 90 6.30 8.98 28.64
N LYS A 91 5.08 9.55 28.63
CA LYS A 91 4.40 10.04 29.83
C LYS A 91 3.57 8.97 30.52
N LYS A 92 2.66 8.33 29.77
CA LYS A 92 1.79 7.24 30.20
C LYS A 92 1.48 6.36 28.99
N CYS A 93 1.75 5.07 29.10
CA CYS A 93 1.50 4.13 28.01
C CYS A 93 0.35 3.19 28.41
N ASP A 94 -0.87 3.57 28.04
CA ASP A 94 -2.07 2.75 28.23
C ASP A 94 -2.13 1.67 27.13
N PRO A 95 -2.09 0.37 27.48
CA PRO A 95 -2.16 -0.70 26.49
C PRO A 95 -3.41 -0.67 25.62
N ALA A 96 -4.56 -0.22 26.13
CA ALA A 96 -5.80 -0.16 25.37
C ALA A 96 -5.74 0.94 24.30
N ALA A 97 -5.20 2.11 24.65
CA ALA A 97 -4.98 3.19 23.70
C ALA A 97 -3.99 2.78 22.59
N VAL A 98 -2.87 2.15 22.98
CA VAL A 98 -1.88 1.63 22.02
C VAL A 98 -2.52 0.62 21.07
N GLU A 99 -3.35 -0.29 21.57
CA GLU A 99 -4.05 -1.26 20.73
C GLU A 99 -4.97 -0.59 19.70
N GLN A 100 -5.67 0.47 20.11
CA GLN A 100 -6.51 1.26 19.21
C GLN A 100 -5.65 1.94 18.13
N ASP A 101 -4.53 2.56 18.49
CA ASP A 101 -3.64 3.22 17.51
C ASP A 101 -3.09 2.22 16.48
N TYR A 102 -2.65 1.04 16.93
CA TYR A 102 -2.18 -0.01 16.03
C TYR A 102 -3.31 -0.56 15.14
N THR A 103 -4.52 -0.67 15.67
CA THR A 103 -5.70 -1.10 14.90
C THR A 103 -6.03 -0.09 13.80
N VAL A 104 -6.02 1.20 14.13
CA VAL A 104 -6.23 2.28 13.15
C VAL A 104 -5.13 2.25 12.09
N GLN A 105 -3.87 2.13 12.49
CA GLN A 105 -2.75 2.09 11.54
C GLN A 105 -2.81 0.87 10.63
N ARG A 106 -3.09 -0.32 11.18
CA ARG A 106 -3.29 -1.54 10.38
C ARG A 106 -4.42 -1.35 9.37
N ASN A 107 -5.55 -0.81 9.80
CA ASN A 107 -6.70 -0.61 8.92
C ASN A 107 -6.40 0.41 7.82
N SER A 108 -5.67 1.49 8.14
CA SER A 108 -5.16 2.45 7.16
C SER A 108 -4.25 1.77 6.13
N LEU A 109 -3.26 0.98 6.58
CA LEU A 109 -2.36 0.23 5.70
C LEU A 109 -3.09 -0.82 4.84
N ARG A 110 -4.15 -1.45 5.35
CA ARG A 110 -4.99 -2.39 4.59
C ARG A 110 -5.87 -1.66 3.57
N GLY A 111 -6.41 -0.50 3.91
CA GLY A 111 -7.25 0.32 3.04
C GLY A 111 -6.48 1.17 2.04
N PHE A 112 -5.16 1.30 2.21
CA PHE A 112 -4.28 1.95 1.25
C PHE A 112 -4.24 1.13 -0.05
N ASN A 113 -4.93 1.66 -1.06
CA ASN A 113 -5.08 1.01 -2.37
C ASN A 113 -4.39 1.79 -3.50
N ALA A 114 -4.11 3.09 -3.31
CA ALA A 114 -3.52 3.92 -4.34
C ALA A 114 -2.47 4.87 -3.76
N GLU A 115 -1.41 5.10 -4.52
CA GLU A 115 -0.41 6.15 -4.34
C GLU A 115 -0.86 7.44 -5.05
N LEU A 116 -0.59 8.62 -4.54
CA LEU A 116 -1.30 9.88 -4.77
C LEU A 116 -0.23 10.92 -4.95
N TRP A 117 -0.35 11.57 -6.08
CA TRP A 117 0.56 12.57 -6.58
C TRP A 117 -0.27 13.79 -6.89
N GLU A 118 0.22 14.96 -6.53
CA GLU A 118 -0.51 16.22 -6.68
C GLU A 118 0.32 17.22 -7.47
N ALA A 119 -0.34 17.86 -8.42
CA ALA A 119 0.13 19.07 -9.02
C ALA A 119 -0.56 20.27 -8.38
N SER A 120 0.17 21.38 -8.27
CA SER A 120 -0.37 22.66 -7.80
C SER A 120 -1.00 22.64 -6.40
N TYR A 121 -0.39 21.92 -5.44
CA TYR A 121 -0.88 21.78 -4.04
C TYR A 121 -1.05 23.09 -3.24
N LYS A 122 -0.66 24.24 -3.79
CA LYS A 122 -0.77 25.57 -3.16
C LYS A 122 -1.91 26.42 -3.70
N THR A 123 -2.67 25.92 -4.67
CA THR A 123 -3.77 26.62 -5.30
C THR A 123 -5.08 25.87 -5.13
N ALA A 124 -6.20 26.55 -5.39
CA ALA A 124 -7.50 25.91 -5.45
C ALA A 124 -7.68 25.02 -6.69
N ASP A 125 -6.83 25.20 -7.71
CA ASP A 125 -6.69 24.29 -8.85
C ASP A 125 -5.70 23.18 -8.47
N VAL A 126 -6.23 21.98 -8.21
CA VAL A 126 -5.44 20.81 -7.83
C VAL A 126 -5.71 19.71 -8.84
N GLU A 127 -4.64 19.19 -9.45
CA GLU A 127 -4.71 17.94 -10.22
C GLU A 127 -4.13 16.81 -9.39
N GLN A 128 -4.92 15.75 -9.19
CA GLN A 128 -4.55 14.56 -8.46
C GLN A 128 -4.36 13.40 -9.42
N LEU A 129 -3.22 12.72 -9.30
CA LEU A 129 -2.90 11.45 -9.93
C LEU A 129 -2.88 10.37 -8.87
N ALA A 130 -3.88 9.48 -8.87
CA ALA A 130 -3.86 8.28 -8.03
C ALA A 130 -3.36 7.09 -8.85
N ILE A 131 -2.48 6.27 -8.30
CA ILE A 131 -1.78 5.14 -8.91
C ILE A 131 -2.05 3.89 -8.07
N THR A 132 -2.79 2.95 -8.63
CA THR A 132 -2.95 1.62 -8.05
C THR A 132 -1.95 0.69 -8.71
N HIS A 133 -0.97 0.25 -7.92
CA HIS A 133 0.09 -0.65 -8.38
C HIS A 133 -0.49 -2.02 -8.75
N ILE A 134 -0.22 -2.50 -9.96
CA ILE A 134 -0.62 -3.85 -10.41
C ILE A 134 0.60 -4.78 -10.36
N ASP A 135 1.62 -4.47 -11.17
CA ASP A 135 2.88 -5.22 -11.22
C ASP A 135 4.01 -4.34 -11.78
N ALA A 136 5.22 -4.92 -11.93
CA ALA A 136 6.40 -4.20 -12.39
C ALA A 136 6.29 -3.60 -13.81
N ARG A 137 5.28 -3.97 -14.60
CA ARG A 137 5.09 -3.54 -15.99
C ARG A 137 3.88 -2.64 -16.20
N GLN A 138 3.00 -2.51 -15.22
CA GLN A 138 1.76 -1.75 -15.38
C GLN A 138 1.19 -1.27 -14.04
N PHE A 139 0.46 -0.17 -14.11
CA PHE A 139 -0.31 0.38 -13.00
C PHE A 139 -1.65 0.90 -13.53
N ASP A 140 -2.66 0.82 -12.68
CA ASP A 140 -3.93 1.52 -12.91
C ASP A 140 -3.79 2.94 -12.35
N PHE A 141 -4.46 3.91 -12.97
CA PHE A 141 -4.44 5.28 -12.49
C PHE A 141 -5.78 5.99 -12.65
N THR A 142 -5.96 7.01 -11.83
CA THR A 142 -6.99 8.03 -11.99
C THR A 142 -6.34 9.41 -12.04
N LEU A 143 -6.92 10.29 -12.85
CA LEU A 143 -6.59 11.71 -12.90
C LEU A 143 -7.85 12.51 -12.60
N ASN A 144 -7.74 13.45 -11.68
CA ASN A 144 -8.83 14.33 -11.29
C ASN A 144 -8.30 15.76 -11.12
N ARG A 145 -8.75 16.68 -11.97
CA ARG A 145 -8.51 18.12 -11.77
C ARG A 145 -9.75 18.73 -11.15
N ASP A 146 -9.59 19.30 -9.97
CA ASP A 146 -10.63 19.98 -9.21
C ASP A 146 -10.26 21.46 -9.03
N LEU A 147 -11.24 22.34 -9.20
CA LEU A 147 -11.13 23.75 -8.90
C LEU A 147 -12.28 24.16 -7.98
N ASP A 148 -11.96 24.54 -6.74
CA ASP A 148 -12.94 24.99 -5.74
C ASP A 148 -14.10 23.98 -5.52
N GLY A 149 -13.82 22.68 -5.57
CA GLY A 149 -14.81 21.62 -5.42
C GLY A 149 -15.59 21.29 -6.69
N GLU A 150 -15.28 21.96 -7.81
CA GLU A 150 -15.77 21.58 -9.13
C GLU A 150 -14.75 20.68 -9.85
N THR A 151 -15.17 19.45 -10.16
CA THR A 151 -14.41 18.58 -11.05
C THR A 151 -14.40 19.14 -12.47
N LEU A 152 -13.22 19.55 -12.93
CA LEU A 152 -12.95 20.10 -14.26
C LEU A 152 -12.48 19.03 -15.24
N CYS A 153 -11.67 18.08 -14.79
CA CYS A 153 -11.27 16.93 -15.58
C CYS A 153 -11.36 15.66 -14.73
N LYS A 154 -11.84 14.55 -15.31
CA LYS A 154 -11.86 13.25 -14.64
C LYS A 154 -11.56 12.12 -15.62
N LEU A 155 -10.57 11.30 -15.29
CA LEU A 155 -10.22 10.08 -16.02
C LEU A 155 -9.92 8.95 -15.05
N PRO A 156 -10.56 7.77 -15.18
CA PRO A 156 -11.67 7.46 -16.07
C PRO A 156 -12.91 8.35 -15.83
N ALA A 157 -13.81 8.49 -16.81
CA ALA A 157 -14.90 9.46 -16.74
C ALA A 157 -15.95 9.12 -15.67
N SER A 158 -16.06 7.84 -15.30
CA SER A 158 -16.97 7.35 -14.26
C SER A 158 -16.39 6.12 -13.57
N ASP A 159 -16.89 5.82 -12.37
CA ASP A 159 -16.39 4.72 -11.55
C ASP A 159 -16.71 3.33 -12.14
N GLY A 160 -17.59 3.26 -13.15
CA GLY A 160 -17.90 2.04 -13.91
C GLY A 160 -17.03 1.84 -15.15
N GLU A 161 -16.22 2.83 -15.55
CA GLU A 161 -15.21 2.65 -16.58
C GLU A 161 -14.01 1.96 -15.92
N ALA A 162 -13.58 0.82 -16.47
CA ALA A 162 -12.42 0.12 -15.95
C ALA A 162 -11.23 1.08 -15.89
N GLY A 163 -10.46 1.00 -14.81
CA GLY A 163 -9.32 1.87 -14.57
C GLY A 163 -8.36 1.94 -15.75
N ALA A 164 -7.71 3.09 -15.91
CA ALA A 164 -6.82 3.32 -17.03
C ALA A 164 -5.48 2.60 -16.77
N ILE A 165 -5.29 1.43 -17.37
CA ILE A 165 -4.06 0.65 -17.15
C ILE A 165 -2.91 1.18 -18.02
N ALA A 166 -2.02 1.98 -17.43
CA ALA A 166 -0.77 2.41 -18.05
C ALA A 166 0.28 1.29 -18.03
N ARG A 167 1.07 1.19 -19.10
CA ARG A 167 2.13 0.18 -19.25
C ARG A 167 3.49 0.83 -19.40
N PHE A 168 4.48 0.35 -18.66
CA PHE A 168 5.86 0.77 -18.77
C PHE A 168 6.45 0.31 -20.11
N THR A 169 7.04 1.26 -20.85
CA THR A 169 7.88 1.01 -22.03
C THR A 169 9.36 0.98 -21.65
N THR A 170 9.72 1.73 -20.60
CA THR A 170 11.00 1.71 -19.89
C THR A 170 10.71 1.89 -18.40
N PRO A 171 11.68 1.67 -17.49
CA PRO A 171 11.47 1.90 -16.05
C PRO A 171 11.01 3.32 -15.67
N ASP A 172 11.21 4.28 -16.57
CA ASP A 172 10.93 5.71 -16.34
C ASP A 172 9.85 6.25 -17.28
N LYS A 173 9.27 5.42 -18.15
CA LYS A 173 8.24 5.86 -19.10
C LYS A 173 7.12 4.86 -19.18
N ALA A 174 5.89 5.32 -18.99
CA ALA A 174 4.68 4.52 -19.21
C ALA A 174 3.73 5.23 -20.17
N SER A 175 2.80 4.48 -20.75
CA SER A 175 1.77 5.05 -21.61
C SER A 175 0.45 4.32 -21.47
N TRP A 176 -0.64 5.05 -21.62
CA TRP A 176 -2.00 4.55 -21.75
C TRP A 176 -2.68 5.20 -22.96
N SER A 177 -3.61 4.48 -23.59
CA SER A 177 -4.44 5.04 -24.67
C SER A 177 -5.81 4.39 -24.75
N ALA A 178 -6.83 5.20 -25.04
CA ALA A 178 -8.17 4.74 -25.39
C ALA A 178 -8.73 5.61 -26.53
N GLY A 179 -8.99 4.99 -27.69
CA GLY A 179 -9.38 5.70 -28.90
C GLY A 179 -8.31 6.72 -29.32
N THR A 180 -8.69 8.00 -29.39
CA THR A 180 -7.77 9.11 -29.75
C THR A 180 -7.06 9.74 -28.54
N CYS A 181 -7.48 9.41 -27.32
CA CYS A 181 -6.83 9.90 -26.11
C CYS A 181 -5.64 9.00 -25.76
N ARG A 182 -4.50 9.63 -25.52
CA ARG A 182 -3.26 8.99 -25.06
C ARG A 182 -2.70 9.82 -23.91
N ILE A 183 -2.19 9.16 -22.88
CA ILE A 183 -1.43 9.79 -21.80
C ILE A 183 -0.07 9.10 -21.74
N ASP A 184 0.99 9.89 -21.85
CA ASP A 184 2.36 9.46 -21.65
C ASP A 184 2.85 9.95 -20.28
N PHE A 185 3.43 9.03 -19.50
CA PHE A 185 3.99 9.31 -18.18
C PHE A 185 5.51 9.27 -18.23
N ALA A 186 6.15 10.23 -17.57
CA ALA A 186 7.59 10.25 -17.33
C ALA A 186 7.85 10.30 -15.83
N LEU A 187 8.58 9.32 -15.30
CA LEU A 187 8.94 9.24 -13.88
C LEU A 187 10.34 9.81 -13.73
N GLU A 188 10.47 10.95 -13.04
CA GLU A 188 11.78 11.51 -12.70
C GLU A 188 12.33 10.82 -11.46
N ARG A 189 13.58 10.37 -11.53
CA ARG A 189 14.24 9.70 -10.41
C ARG A 189 15.46 10.45 -9.91
N ASP A 190 15.63 10.45 -8.59
CA ASP A 190 16.87 10.91 -7.98
C ASP A 190 18.00 9.86 -8.11
N LYS A 191 19.19 10.23 -7.63
CA LYS A 191 20.40 9.37 -7.64
C LYS A 191 20.26 8.04 -6.89
N THR A 192 19.23 7.88 -6.07
CA THR A 192 18.94 6.67 -5.30
C THR A 192 17.81 5.84 -5.93
N GLY A 193 17.29 6.28 -7.07
CA GLY A 193 16.21 5.62 -7.81
C GLY A 193 14.80 5.96 -7.31
N HIS A 194 14.67 6.91 -6.39
CA HIS A 194 13.36 7.37 -5.91
C HIS A 194 12.68 8.24 -6.94
N VAL A 195 11.39 7.99 -7.19
CA VAL A 195 10.60 8.85 -8.06
C VAL A 195 10.30 10.12 -7.28
N THR A 196 10.68 11.28 -7.83
CA THR A 196 10.48 12.60 -7.19
C THR A 196 9.38 13.40 -7.87
N GLU A 197 9.13 13.11 -9.14
CA GLU A 197 8.10 13.74 -9.95
C GLU A 197 7.56 12.73 -10.96
N ILE A 198 6.27 12.84 -11.28
CA ILE A 198 5.66 12.15 -12.41
C ILE A 198 5.09 13.21 -13.33
N GLY A 199 5.64 13.36 -14.53
CA GLY A 199 5.01 14.14 -15.59
C GLY A 199 3.94 13.31 -16.28
N ALA A 200 2.75 13.86 -16.50
CA ALA A 200 1.73 13.28 -17.37
C ALA A 200 1.46 14.22 -18.54
N VAL A 201 1.50 13.70 -19.76
CA VAL A 201 1.24 14.47 -20.99
C VAL A 201 0.09 13.81 -21.74
N ALA A 202 -1.04 14.50 -21.82
CA ALA A 202 -2.22 14.05 -22.52
C ALA A 202 -2.28 14.57 -23.96
N SER A 203 -2.69 13.70 -24.88
CA SER A 203 -2.96 14.07 -26.27
C SER A 203 -4.23 14.91 -26.39
N ALA A 204 -4.40 15.59 -27.52
CA ALA A 204 -5.61 16.38 -27.80
C ALA A 204 -6.91 15.57 -27.72
N GLY A 205 -6.87 14.25 -27.94
CA GLY A 205 -8.03 13.37 -27.83
C GLY A 205 -8.58 13.24 -26.39
N CYS A 206 -7.78 13.61 -25.38
CA CYS A 206 -8.17 13.54 -23.98
C CYS A 206 -9.06 14.71 -23.54
N LYS A 207 -9.24 15.75 -24.37
CA LYS A 207 -10.16 16.88 -24.08
C LYS A 207 -11.59 16.43 -23.76
N ARG A 208 -12.01 15.26 -24.24
CA ARG A 208 -13.33 14.69 -23.93
C ARG A 208 -13.56 14.40 -22.44
N TYR A 209 -12.49 14.29 -21.64
CA TYR A 209 -12.53 14.05 -20.20
C TYR A 209 -12.51 15.34 -19.38
N CYS A 210 -12.50 16.51 -20.03
CA CYS A 210 -12.35 17.82 -19.41
C CYS A 210 -13.47 18.78 -19.82
N LYS A 211 -13.81 19.70 -18.92
CA LYS A 211 -14.65 20.86 -19.17
C LYS A 211 -13.81 22.02 -19.72
N ALA A 212 -14.42 22.81 -20.60
CA ALA A 212 -13.81 24.02 -21.17
C ALA A 212 -12.43 23.76 -21.79
N ASN A 213 -11.42 24.59 -21.47
CA ASN A 213 -10.07 24.52 -22.03
C ASN A 213 -9.07 23.78 -21.12
N HIS A 214 -9.54 23.03 -20.13
CA HIS A 214 -8.67 22.27 -19.23
C HIS A 214 -8.09 21.03 -19.92
N VAL A 215 -6.96 20.58 -19.42
CA VAL A 215 -6.23 19.40 -19.89
C VAL A 215 -5.81 18.54 -18.71
N LEU A 216 -5.56 17.27 -18.96
CA LEU A 216 -4.98 16.33 -17.98
C LEU A 216 -3.47 16.26 -18.21
N SER A 217 -2.75 17.34 -17.90
CA SER A 217 -1.32 17.43 -18.18
C SER A 217 -0.67 18.33 -17.16
N ASP A 218 0.21 17.73 -16.37
CA ASP A 218 0.89 18.40 -15.28
C ASP A 218 2.09 17.58 -14.81
N ASN A 219 2.88 18.20 -13.94
CA ASN A 219 3.97 17.57 -13.22
C ASN A 219 3.56 17.37 -11.77
N PHE A 220 3.45 16.11 -11.37
CA PHE A 220 2.94 15.74 -10.07
C PHE A 220 4.08 15.42 -9.11
N THR A 221 3.95 15.91 -7.88
CA THR A 221 4.86 15.59 -6.78
C THR A 221 4.15 14.70 -5.75
N PRO A 222 4.87 13.95 -4.91
CA PRO A 222 4.22 13.07 -3.94
C PRO A 222 3.32 13.84 -2.98
N ALA A 223 2.09 13.36 -2.76
CA ALA A 223 1.20 13.94 -1.78
C ALA A 223 1.65 13.56 -0.35
N ASN A 224 1.63 14.52 0.58
CA ASN A 224 2.03 14.31 1.99
C ASN A 224 0.84 13.95 2.90
N ASN A 225 -0.12 13.14 2.45
CA ASN A 225 -1.42 12.98 3.14
C ASN A 225 -1.81 11.53 3.50
N TRP A 226 -0.94 10.55 3.28
CA TRP A 226 -1.19 9.11 3.49
C TRP A 226 -1.67 8.71 4.89
N VAL A 227 -1.29 9.47 5.90
CA VAL A 227 -1.55 9.15 7.31
C VAL A 227 -2.47 10.19 7.98
N ALA A 228 -2.83 11.26 7.29
CA ALA A 228 -3.64 12.35 7.85
C ALA A 228 -5.15 12.03 7.92
N SER A 229 -5.62 10.96 7.28
CA SER A 229 -7.06 10.67 7.25
C SER A 229 -7.64 10.23 8.60
N ASN A 230 -6.83 9.97 9.64
CA ASN A 230 -7.31 9.48 10.94
C ASN A 230 -6.54 9.99 12.20
N GLN A 231 -5.79 11.09 12.12
CA GLN A 231 -5.15 11.70 13.31
C GLN A 231 -5.94 12.88 13.87
#